data_AF-A0A432QNA0-F1
#
_entry.id   AF-A0A432QNA0-F1
#
_cell.length_a   1.000
_cell.length_b   1.000
_cell.length_c   1.000
_cell.angle_alpha   90.00
_cell.angle_beta   90.00
_cell.angle_gamma   90.00
#
_symmetry.space_group_name_H-M   'P 1'
#
loop_
_entity.id
_entity.type
_entity.pdbx_description
1 polymer ?
#
loop_
_entity_poly.entity_id
_entity_poly.type
_entity_poly.pdbx_seq_one_letter_code
_entity_poly.pdbx_strand_id
1 'polypeptide(L)' 'LEMAKISGGGTEDTGPKTVRRQEEKVGRNAPCPCGSGKKYKKCCGKLS' A
#
# COMPACT_ATOMS: atom_id res chain seq x y z
N LEU A 1 51.15 -3.47 -1.08
CA LEU A 1 50.78 -4.83 -0.61
C LEU A 1 50.64 -4.67 0.90
N GLU A 2 49.47 -4.51 1.50
CA GLU A 2 48.16 -5.09 1.21
C GLU A 2 47.02 -4.07 1.26
N MET A 3 46.00 -4.38 0.47
CA MET A 3 44.70 -3.73 0.41
C MET A 3 43.74 -4.65 1.16
N ALA A 4 43.10 -4.17 2.24
CA ALA A 4 41.94 -4.81 2.87
C ALA A 4 40.78 -3.81 2.82
N LYS A 5 39.89 -3.84 1.81
CA LYS A 5 38.71 -4.71 1.65
C LYS A 5 37.72 -4.55 2.83
N ILE A 6 36.62 -3.78 2.63
CA ILE A 6 35.23 -4.26 2.40
C ILE A 6 34.63 -4.81 3.71
N SER A 7 33.51 -4.36 4.29
CA SER A 7 32.33 -3.60 3.83
C SER A 7 31.51 -3.26 5.08
N GLY A 8 30.86 -2.09 5.09
CA GLY A 8 29.79 -1.81 6.04
C GLY A 8 28.60 -2.74 5.80
N GLY A 9 27.96 -3.21 6.88
CA GLY A 9 26.80 -4.09 6.76
C GLY A 9 26.37 -4.67 8.10
N GLY A 10 25.58 -3.90 8.84
CA GLY A 10 25.01 -4.33 10.12
C GLY A 10 24.03 -3.32 10.68
N THR A 11 23.14 -2.77 9.85
CA THR A 11 21.94 -2.11 10.36
C THR A 11 20.87 -3.16 10.50
N GLU A 12 20.60 -3.56 11.74
CA GLU A 12 19.43 -4.34 12.10
C GLU A 12 18.19 -3.52 11.69
N ASP A 13 17.54 -3.92 10.59
CA ASP A 13 16.28 -3.35 10.11
C ASP A 13 15.14 -3.79 11.04
N THR A 14 15.11 -3.18 12.22
CA THR A 14 13.97 -3.23 13.14
C THR A 14 12.99 -2.11 12.78
N GLY A 15 12.73 -1.94 11.47
CA GLY A 15 11.74 -0.99 10.97
C GLY A 15 10.34 -1.60 11.02
N PRO A 16 9.28 -0.83 11.33
CA PRO A 16 7.92 -1.34 11.25
C PRO A 16 7.61 -1.76 9.81
N LYS A 17 7.43 -3.06 9.59
CA LYS A 17 7.02 -3.60 8.28
C LYS A 17 5.63 -3.08 7.95
N THR A 18 5.54 -2.21 6.94
CA THR A 18 4.26 -1.71 6.46
C THR A 18 3.44 -2.87 5.87
N VAL A 19 2.37 -3.26 6.54
CA VAL A 19 1.46 -4.31 6.06
C VAL A 19 0.72 -3.77 4.84
N ARG A 20 1.03 -4.29 3.65
CA ARG A 20 0.27 -3.99 2.44
C ARG A 20 -1.04 -4.77 2.48
N ARG A 21 -2.17 -4.06 2.45
CA ARG A 21 -3.49 -4.68 2.31
C ARG A 21 -3.53 -5.46 0.99
N GLN A 22 -3.77 -6.77 1.06
CA GLN A 22 -3.92 -7.63 -0.12
C GLN A 22 -5.27 -7.47 -0.82
N GLU A 23 -6.25 -6.85 -0.15
CA GLU A 23 -7.57 -6.62 -0.72
C GLU A 23 -7.54 -5.60 -1.87
N GLU A 24 -8.27 -5.93 -2.94
CA GLU A 24 -8.44 -5.04 -4.07
C GLU A 24 -9.11 -3.73 -3.63
N LYS A 25 -8.44 -2.61 -3.87
CA LYS A 25 -9.01 -1.29 -3.57
C LYS A 25 -10.07 -0.97 -4.61
N VAL A 26 -11.33 -0.84 -4.19
CA VAL A 26 -12.39 -0.34 -5.04
C VAL A 26 -12.05 1.09 -5.50
N GLY A 27 -11.84 1.25 -6.80
CA GLY A 27 -11.56 2.55 -7.40
C GLY A 27 -12.74 3.51 -7.26
N ARG A 28 -12.48 4.80 -7.02
CA ARG A 28 -13.51 5.84 -6.84
C ARG A 28 -14.54 5.93 -7.99
N ASN A 29 -14.14 5.60 -9.22
CA ASN A 29 -15.01 5.66 -10.39
C ASN A 29 -15.71 4.34 -10.71
N ALA A 30 -15.34 3.23 -10.06
CA ALA A 30 -15.93 1.92 -10.28
C ALA A 30 -17.41 1.89 -9.87
N PRO A 31 -18.22 0.97 -10.43
CA PRO A 31 -19.57 0.71 -9.92
C PRO A 31 -19.50 0.36 -8.42
N CYS A 32 -20.46 0.87 -7.65
CA CYS A 32 -20.45 0.67 -6.21
C CYS A 32 -20.86 -0.78 -5.87
N PRO A 33 -20.09 -1.50 -5.03
CA PRO A 33 -20.37 -2.91 -4.72
C PRO A 33 -21.67 -3.14 -3.93
N CYS A 34 -22.33 -2.08 -3.46
CA CYS A 34 -23.63 -2.16 -2.81
C CYS A 34 -24.83 -2.33 -3.77
N GLY A 35 -24.59 -2.39 -5.08
CA GLY A 35 -25.66 -2.60 -6.07
C GLY A 35 -26.50 -1.36 -6.41
N SER A 36 -26.12 -0.17 -5.94
CA SER A 36 -26.89 1.07 -6.19
C SER A 36 -26.85 1.58 -7.64
N GLY A 37 -26.03 0.99 -8.51
CA GLY A 37 -25.77 1.48 -9.88
C GLY A 37 -24.96 2.79 -9.94
N LYS A 38 -24.62 3.40 -8.81
CA LYS A 38 -23.84 4.65 -8.74
C LYS A 38 -22.34 4.33 -8.73
N LYS A 39 -21.50 5.31 -9.14
CA LYS A 39 -20.04 5.24 -8.96
C LYS A 39 -19.70 5.23 -7.46
N TYR A 40 -18.68 4.49 -7.04
CA TYR A 40 -18.28 4.34 -5.63
C TYR A 40 -18.13 5.70 -4.92
N LYS A 41 -17.48 6.69 -5.55
CA LYS A 41 -17.32 8.06 -5.01
C LYS A 41 -18.62 8.85 -4.79
N LYS A 42 -19.72 8.43 -5.41
CA LYS A 42 -21.05 9.05 -5.29
C LYS A 42 -22.00 8.23 -4.40
N CYS A 43 -21.51 7.15 -3.80
CA CYS A 43 -22.28 6.24 -2.96
C CYS A 43 -21.48 5.91 -1.69
N CYS A 44 -21.05 4.66 -1.46
CA CYS A 44 -20.34 4.24 -0.25
C CYS A 44 -18.99 4.93 -0.03
N GLY A 45 -18.34 5.42 -1.10
CA GLY A 45 -17.09 6.18 -1.04
C GLY A 45 -17.28 7.69 -1.07
N LYS A 46 -18.49 8.20 -0.78
CA LYS A 46 -18.75 9.63 -0.66
C LYS A 46 -18.02 10.14 0.58
N LEU A 47 -17.04 11.03 0.37
CA LEU A 47 -16.53 11.87 1.44
C LEU A 47 -17.55 12.99 1.60
N SER A 48 -18.27 12.99 2.72
CA SER A 48 -19.07 14.12 3.18
C SER A 48 -18.17 15.31 3.52
#